data_AF-A0A533V1B2-F1
#
_entry.id   AF-A0A533V1B2-F1
#
_cell.length_a   1.000
_cell.length_b   1.000
_cell.length_c   1.000
_cell.angle_alpha   90.00
_cell.angle_beta   90.00
_cell.angle_gamma   90.00
#
_symmetry.space_group_name_H-M   'P 1'
#
loop_
_entity.id
_entity.type
_entity.pdbx_description
1 polymer ?
#
loop_
_entity_poly.entity_id
_entity_poly.type
_entity_poly.pdbx_seq_one_letter_code
_entity_poly.pdbx_strand_id
1 'polypeptide(L)'
;MFGNIAMSKVMAESGIGNDVFKVIASLYGITNSTKDIVTIVNVGDETKVKLYTSGKPTSEGSDKVSYIFTFPNVAVEDGESYKVCTVSVDNFKLKCENGNNSPLNRPEFVDINVSENASKKEK
;
A
#
# COMPACT_ATOMS: atom_id res chain seq x y z
N MET A 1 34.32 40.21 2.80
CA MET A 1 34.01 39.09 3.71
C MET A 1 32.62 38.59 3.37
N PHE A 2 32.51 37.51 2.60
CA PHE A 2 31.24 36.84 2.35
C PHE A 2 31.21 35.59 3.25
N GLY A 3 30.37 35.63 4.28
CA GLY A 3 30.19 34.53 5.22
C GLY A 3 29.37 33.42 4.59
N ASN A 4 29.96 32.23 4.48
CA ASN A 4 29.28 31.02 4.06
C ASN A 4 28.31 30.57 5.16
N ILE A 5 27.00 30.61 4.87
CA ILE A 5 25.98 29.97 5.69
C ILE A 5 26.01 28.48 5.34
N ALA A 6 26.64 27.68 6.18
CA ALA A 6 26.53 26.23 6.09
C ALA A 6 25.10 25.83 6.48
N MET A 7 24.33 25.37 5.50
CA MET A 7 23.06 24.69 5.76
C MET A 7 23.38 23.37 6.48
N SER A 8 23.11 23.32 7.78
CA SER A 8 23.22 22.10 8.57
C SER A 8 22.26 21.06 7.99
N LYS A 9 22.82 20.02 7.38
CA LYS A 9 22.09 18.83 6.94
C LYS A 9 21.45 18.23 8.19
N VAL A 10 20.12 18.31 8.30
CA VAL A 10 19.36 17.70 9.38
C VAL A 10 19.63 16.20 9.31
N MET A 11 20.37 15.68 10.28
CA MET A 11 20.61 14.25 10.42
C MET A 11 19.33 13.64 10.98
N ALA A 12 18.58 12.95 10.13
CA ALA A 12 17.45 12.15 10.58
C ALA A 12 17.97 11.11 11.59
N GLU A 13 17.33 11.04 12.75
CA GLU A 13 17.65 10.08 13.78
C GLU A 13 17.44 8.66 13.22
N SER A 14 18.52 7.91 13.01
CA SER A 14 18.44 6.48 12.74
C SER A 14 18.01 5.77 14.03
N GLY A 15 16.69 5.70 14.27
CA GLY A 15 16.15 4.75 15.22
C GLY A 15 16.61 3.36 14.79
N ILE A 16 17.35 2.66 15.65
CA ILE A 16 17.80 1.28 15.42
C ILE A 16 16.56 0.37 15.55
N GLY A 17 15.74 0.38 14.51
CA GLY A 17 14.95 -0.76 14.09
C GLY A 17 15.47 -1.13 12.71
N ASN A 18 15.66 -2.41 12.42
CA ASN A 18 15.82 -2.83 11.02
C ASN A 18 14.66 -2.20 10.25
N ASP A 19 14.96 -1.33 9.29
CA ASP A 19 13.92 -0.64 8.53
C ASP A 19 13.18 -1.71 7.74
N VAL A 20 11.97 -2.04 8.20
CA VAL A 20 11.16 -3.06 7.57
C VAL A 20 10.16 -2.34 6.71
N PHE A 21 10.32 -2.52 5.39
CA PHE A 21 9.40 -1.95 4.42
C PHE A 21 7.97 -2.47 4.67
N LYS A 22 7.02 -1.54 4.76
CA LYS A 22 5.61 -1.82 5.07
C LYS A 22 4.72 -1.12 4.07
N VAL A 23 3.72 -1.86 3.57
CA VAL A 23 2.63 -1.32 2.77
C VAL A 23 1.33 -1.51 3.53
N ILE A 24 0.57 -0.43 3.73
CA ILE A 24 -0.77 -0.42 4.29
C ILE A 24 -1.76 -0.22 3.14
N ALA A 25 -2.43 -1.29 2.74
CA ALA A 25 -3.46 -1.23 1.70
C ALA A 25 -4.84 -1.12 2.34
N SER A 26 -5.56 -0.02 2.10
CA SER A 26 -6.92 0.20 2.55
C SER A 26 -7.90 -0.01 1.39
N LEU A 27 -8.80 -0.96 1.53
CA LEU A 27 -9.94 -1.11 0.62
C LEU A 27 -11.09 -0.27 1.15
N TYR A 28 -11.65 0.63 0.33
CA TYR A 28 -12.80 1.47 0.70
C TYR A 28 -13.93 1.37 -0.34
N GLY A 29 -15.15 1.79 0.04
CA GLY A 29 -16.36 1.56 -0.76
C GLY A 29 -16.90 0.13 -0.62
N ILE A 30 -16.62 -0.54 0.49
CA ILE A 30 -17.17 -1.85 0.80
C ILE A 30 -18.65 -1.70 1.10
N THR A 31 -19.47 -2.52 0.46
CA THR A 31 -20.92 -2.55 0.64
C THR A 31 -21.38 -3.98 0.93
N ASN A 32 -22.65 -4.15 1.28
CA ASN A 32 -23.24 -5.48 1.51
C ASN A 32 -23.22 -6.39 0.26
N SER A 33 -23.06 -5.83 -0.95
CA SER A 33 -22.93 -6.62 -2.19
C SER A 33 -21.48 -6.97 -2.53
N THR A 34 -20.49 -6.35 -1.87
CA THR A 34 -19.07 -6.61 -2.10
C THR A 34 -18.76 -8.07 -1.82
N LYS A 35 -18.27 -8.76 -2.84
CA LYS A 35 -17.80 -10.15 -2.76
C LYS A 35 -16.38 -10.20 -2.19
N ASP A 36 -15.82 -11.39 -2.11
CA ASP A 36 -14.45 -11.58 -1.66
C ASP A 36 -13.46 -10.83 -2.56
N ILE A 37 -12.44 -10.23 -1.94
CA ILE A 37 -11.40 -9.46 -2.63
C ILE A 37 -10.05 -9.99 -2.20
N VAL A 38 -9.22 -10.33 -3.18
CA VAL A 38 -7.83 -10.70 -2.98
C VAL A 38 -6.97 -9.47 -3.20
N THR A 39 -6.26 -9.03 -2.17
CA THR A 39 -5.25 -7.96 -2.26
C THR A 39 -3.87 -8.58 -2.36
N ILE A 40 -3.14 -8.22 -3.41
CA ILE A 40 -1.81 -8.73 -3.75
C ILE A 40 -0.85 -7.55 -3.68
N VAL A 41 0.25 -7.69 -2.94
CA VAL A 41 1.32 -6.70 -2.88
C VAL A 41 2.60 -7.35 -3.36
N ASN A 42 3.25 -6.76 -4.36
CA ASN A 42 4.52 -7.18 -4.89
C ASN A 42 5.57 -6.09 -4.68
N VAL A 43 6.71 -6.49 -4.09
CA VAL A 43 7.85 -5.64 -3.76
C VAL A 43 9.11 -6.45 -4.10
N GLY A 44 9.83 -6.03 -5.14
CA GLY A 44 10.91 -6.85 -5.71
C GLY A 44 10.45 -8.28 -6.03
N ASP A 45 11.18 -9.26 -5.52
CA ASP A 45 10.88 -10.70 -5.70
C ASP A 45 9.90 -11.26 -4.65
N GLU A 46 9.47 -10.47 -3.66
CA GLU A 46 8.47 -10.90 -2.68
C GLU A 46 7.05 -10.54 -3.13
N THR A 47 6.13 -11.50 -2.98
CA THR A 47 4.70 -11.29 -3.17
C THR A 47 3.95 -11.74 -1.93
N LYS A 48 3.04 -10.88 -1.44
CA LYS A 48 2.19 -11.17 -0.28
C LYS A 48 0.74 -10.93 -0.63
N VAL A 49 -0.14 -11.73 -0.01
CA VAL A 49 -1.57 -11.73 -0.33
C VAL A 49 -2.39 -11.65 0.96
N LYS A 50 -3.49 -10.89 0.92
CA LYS A 50 -4.53 -10.87 1.95
C LYS A 50 -5.90 -11.04 1.31
N LEU A 51 -6.77 -11.77 1.99
CA LEU A 51 -8.14 -12.02 1.55
C LEU A 51 -9.12 -11.22 2.43
N TYR A 52 -9.90 -10.38 1.78
CA TYR A 52 -11.16 -9.89 2.31
C TYR A 52 -12.25 -10.93 1.99
N THR A 53 -12.96 -11.41 3.01
CA THR A 53 -14.11 -12.31 2.86
C THR A 53 -15.39 -11.53 3.13
N SER A 54 -16.34 -11.61 2.21
CA SER A 54 -17.67 -11.04 2.35
C SER A 54 -18.40 -11.61 3.58
N GLY A 55 -19.16 -10.77 4.27
CA GLY A 55 -19.91 -11.17 5.46
C GLY A 55 -19.09 -11.36 6.74
N LYS A 56 -17.75 -11.26 6.70
CA LYS A 56 -16.98 -11.07 7.94
C LYS A 56 -17.21 -9.63 8.42
N PRO A 57 -17.50 -9.41 9.71
CA PRO A 57 -17.57 -8.06 10.25
C PRO A 57 -16.20 -7.42 10.03
N THR A 58 -16.13 -6.38 9.19
CA THR A 58 -15.02 -5.44 9.25
C THR A 58 -15.10 -4.82 10.64
N SER A 59 -13.96 -4.61 11.29
CA SER A 59 -13.89 -4.25 12.70
C SER A 59 -14.64 -2.96 13.09
N GLU A 60 -15.25 -2.25 12.15
CA GLU A 60 -15.87 -0.96 12.39
C GLU A 60 -17.22 -0.72 11.68
N GLY A 61 -17.90 -1.72 11.11
CA GLY A 61 -19.12 -1.44 10.33
C GLY A 61 -18.91 -0.39 9.23
N SER A 62 -17.64 -0.17 8.88
CA SER A 62 -17.17 0.84 7.97
C SER A 62 -17.10 0.21 6.60
N ASP A 63 -17.40 1.02 5.60
CA ASP A 63 -17.15 0.79 4.18
C ASP A 63 -15.65 0.66 3.84
N LYS A 64 -14.80 0.35 4.81
CA LYS A 64 -13.34 0.31 4.73
C LYS A 64 -12.72 -0.84 5.55
N VAL A 65 -11.65 -1.43 5.04
CA VAL A 65 -10.75 -2.36 5.75
C VAL A 65 -9.31 -2.08 5.35
N SER A 66 -8.36 -2.16 6.30
CA SER A 66 -6.94 -1.94 6.02
C SER A 66 -6.11 -3.18 6.36
N TYR A 67 -5.14 -3.49 5.49
CA TYR A 67 -4.23 -4.61 5.64
C TYR A 67 -2.79 -4.11 5.68
N ILE A 68 -2.02 -4.64 6.64
CA ILE A 68 -0.59 -4.37 6.76
C ILE A 68 0.18 -5.51 6.10
N PHE A 69 1.03 -5.17 5.14
CA PHE A 69 1.99 -6.04 4.48
C PHE A 69 3.39 -5.62 4.90
N THR A 70 4.13 -6.54 5.50
CA THR A 70 5.46 -6.29 6.07
C THR A 70 6.48 -7.11 5.30
N PHE A 71 7.56 -6.52 4.81
CA PHE A 71 8.60 -7.15 3.99
C PHE A 71 9.96 -7.09 4.71
N PRO A 72 10.23 -8.01 5.65
CA PRO A 72 11.43 -7.93 6.50
C PRO A 72 12.75 -8.29 5.79
N ASN A 73 12.68 -8.98 4.65
CA ASN A 73 13.87 -9.46 3.93
C ASN A 73 14.06 -8.75 2.59
N VAL A 74 13.34 -7.66 2.34
CA VAL A 74 13.46 -6.85 1.13
C VAL A 74 14.02 -5.50 1.50
N ALA A 75 15.19 -5.17 0.97
CA ALA A 75 15.68 -3.80 0.95
C ALA A 75 15.03 -3.08 -0.23
N VAL A 76 14.33 -1.98 0.04
CA VAL A 76 13.66 -1.17 -0.98
C VAL A 76 14.29 0.20 -0.95
N GLU A 77 14.89 0.60 -2.07
CA GLU A 77 15.58 1.89 -2.15
C GLU A 77 14.58 3.05 -2.32
N ASP A 78 15.02 4.28 -2.02
CA ASP A 78 14.20 5.47 -2.23
C ASP A 78 13.80 5.59 -3.72
N GLY A 79 12.49 5.72 -3.96
CA GLY A 79 11.93 5.80 -5.31
C GLY A 79 11.74 4.46 -6.00
N GLU A 80 12.16 3.34 -5.42
CA GLU A 80 11.93 2.01 -5.99
C GLU A 80 10.42 1.70 -6.03
N SER A 81 9.98 1.11 -7.14
CA SER A 81 8.57 0.84 -7.38
C SER A 81 8.08 -0.44 -6.71
N TYR A 82 6.91 -0.38 -6.10
CA TYR A 82 6.13 -1.54 -5.67
C TYR A 82 4.75 -1.53 -6.31
N LYS A 83 4.06 -2.67 -6.31
CA LYS A 83 2.75 -2.82 -6.94
C LYS A 83 1.73 -3.40 -5.97
N VAL A 84 0.56 -2.78 -5.90
CA VAL A 84 -0.58 -3.28 -5.14
C VAL A 84 -1.72 -3.54 -6.10
N CYS A 85 -2.22 -4.78 -6.14
CA CYS A 85 -3.36 -5.14 -6.96
C CYS A 85 -4.50 -5.71 -6.12
N THR A 86 -5.73 -5.53 -6.59
CA THR A 86 -6.92 -6.19 -6.07
C THR A 86 -7.61 -6.99 -7.15
N VAL A 87 -8.13 -8.16 -6.77
CA VAL A 87 -8.96 -9.01 -7.61
C VAL A 87 -10.27 -9.27 -6.87
N SER A 88 -11.38 -8.84 -7.45
CA SER A 88 -12.72 -9.19 -6.95
C SER A 88 -13.14 -10.54 -7.52
N VAL A 89 -13.68 -11.44 -6.69
CA VAL A 89 -14.26 -12.70 -7.19
C VAL A 89 -15.58 -12.52 -7.93
N ASP A 90 -16.14 -11.31 -7.91
CA ASP A 90 -17.37 -10.97 -8.64
C ASP A 90 -17.13 -10.94 -10.16
N ASN A 91 -16.00 -10.40 -10.59
CA ASN A 91 -15.69 -10.19 -12.00
C ASN A 91 -14.28 -10.62 -12.43
N PHE A 92 -13.46 -11.09 -11.49
CA PHE A 92 -12.06 -11.50 -11.69
C PHE A 92 -11.17 -10.43 -12.36
N LYS A 93 -11.56 -9.16 -12.28
CA LYS A 93 -10.76 -8.05 -12.81
C LYS A 93 -9.66 -7.70 -11.84
N LEU A 94 -8.44 -7.65 -12.35
CA LEU A 94 -7.27 -7.15 -11.65
C LEU A 94 -7.23 -5.62 -11.77
N LYS A 95 -7.27 -4.91 -10.64
CA LYS A 95 -6.99 -3.47 -10.55
C LYS A 95 -5.65 -3.30 -9.85
N CYS A 96 -4.71 -2.56 -10.44
CA CYS A 96 -3.38 -2.36 -9.86
C CYS A 96 -3.05 -0.88 -9.73
N GLU A 97 -2.42 -0.53 -8.62
CA GLU A 97 -1.79 0.76 -8.38
C GLU A 97 -0.28 0.52 -8.23
N ASN A 98 0.53 1.38 -8.85
CA ASN A 98 1.97 1.39 -8.61
C ASN A 98 2.27 2.47 -7.56
N GLY A 99 3.13 2.15 -6.61
CA GLY A 99 3.67 3.13 -5.67
C GLY A 99 5.19 3.15 -5.75
N ASN A 100 5.79 4.17 -5.15
CA ASN A 100 7.23 4.31 -5.04
C ASN A 100 7.57 4.47 -3.56
N ASN A 101 8.60 3.76 -3.09
CA ASN A 101 9.08 3.90 -1.73
C ASN A 101 9.50 5.35 -1.47
N SER A 102 8.98 5.94 -0.40
CA SER A 102 9.30 7.31 -0.02
C SER A 102 10.61 7.35 0.78
N PRO A 103 11.33 8.48 0.78
CA PRO A 103 12.58 8.63 1.53
C PRO A 103 12.39 8.71 3.05
N LEU A 104 11.22 8.31 3.54
CA LEU A 104 10.80 8.45 4.92
C LEU A 104 10.59 7.05 5.50
N ASN A 105 11.20 6.77 6.65
CA ASN A 105 11.02 5.52 7.37
C ASN A 105 9.62 5.48 8.02
N ARG A 106 8.62 5.17 7.21
CA ARG A 106 7.21 5.02 7.57
C ARG A 106 6.54 4.03 6.60
N PRO A 107 5.37 3.47 6.95
CA PRO A 107 4.63 2.66 5.99
C PRO A 107 4.19 3.47 4.76
N GLU A 108 4.17 2.81 3.61
CA GLU A 108 3.54 3.32 2.41
C GLU A 108 2.04 3.02 2.41
N PHE A 109 1.23 4.03 2.11
CA PHE A 109 -0.23 3.91 2.17
C PHE A 109 -0.82 3.84 0.76
N VAL A 110 -1.71 2.87 0.53
CA VAL A 110 -2.42 2.71 -0.74
C VAL A 110 -3.91 2.55 -0.46
N ASP A 111 -4.71 3.50 -0.91
CA ASP A 111 -6.16 3.47 -0.79
C ASP A 111 -6.78 3.01 -2.11
N ILE A 112 -7.66 2.00 -2.05
CA ILE A 112 -8.23 1.34 -3.22
C ILE A 112 -9.76 1.35 -3.13
N ASN A 113 -10.40 2.08 -4.05
CA ASN A 113 -11.85 2.00 -4.22
C ASN A 113 -12.22 0.63 -4.81
N VAL A 114 -13.03 -0.13 -4.09
CA VAL A 114 -13.55 -1.44 -4.53
C VAL A 114 -15.02 -1.40 -4.96
N SER A 115 -15.68 -0.24 -4.83
CA SER A 115 -17.05 -0.01 -5.36
C SER A 115 -17.07 0.30 -6.85
N GLU A 116 -15.96 0.85 -7.38
CA GLU A 116 -15.84 1.18 -8.79
C GLU A 116 -15.48 -0.06 -9.60
N ASN A 117 -16.47 -0.57 -10.34
CA ASN A 117 -16.20 -1.38 -11.51
C ASN A 117 -15.25 -0.59 -12.41
N ALA A 118 -14.05 -1.12 -12.66
CA ALA A 118 -13.02 -0.49 -13.48
C ALA A 118 -13.63 0.00 -14.80
N SER A 119 -13.94 1.29 -14.84
CA SER A 119 -14.52 1.98 -15.97
C SER A 119 -13.61 3.17 -16.27
N LYS A 120 -12.72 2.91 -17.24
CA LYS A 120 -12.01 3.87 -18.10
C LYS A 120 -11.31 5.05 -17.41
N LYS A 121 -9.99 5.04 -17.48
CA LYS A 121 -9.20 6.18 -18.00
C LYS A 121 -7.99 5.65 -18.76
N GLU A 122 -8.24 5.25 -20.00
CA GLU A 122 -7.25 5.33 -21.06
C GLU A 122 -7.38 6.77 -21.60
N LYS A 123 -6.35 7.59 -21.43
CA LYS A 123 -6.17 8.84 -22.16
C LYS A 123 -4.78 8.83 -22.75
#